data_AF-A0A250VC82-F1
#
_entry.id   AF-A0A250VC82-F1
#
_cell.length_a   1.000
_cell.length_b   1.000
_cell.length_c   1.000
_cell.angle_alpha   90.00
_cell.angle_beta   90.00
_cell.angle_gamma   90.00
#
_symmetry.space_group_name_H-M   'P 1'
#
loop_
_entity.id
_entity.type
_entity.pdbx_description
1 polymer ?
#
loop_
_entity_poly.entity_id
_entity_poly.type
_entity_poly.pdbx_seq_one_letter_code
_entity_poly.pdbx_strand_id
1 'polypeptide(L)'
;MSAGSPIPRLRWLLRTLRTPRRPQSLTVLVLLAAVAALLLWSSSRMDNYEENLTLNLGTDIVGVVVTVFVIGPLISRAQEGRVREHTRLDYEWFSAQVYGSTSNVKVLDTFSSVFGPQFSERLFRGIKAATGHGARVQILLLDPDSLAVILRGRELGEQSADIRRDIMRNLRTLDRFALRLDENSRQLLEVRLCSTSPGVTLYRWDERSLVSFLTVGRLSGEGVQLEVAVRSPLGTFVEQRFDELWQQSKRMERFTHLPVTLVDATDGRREFSCRFVYVDDCVYVAGHDLVSYMARHRLDQLSAYSEALGVRGAHELIVVDDESELHRLLMQHFAEKYDASAAAFVELRPPVLVTE
;
A
#
# COMPACT_ATOMS: atom_id res chain seq x y z
N MET A 1 -49.11 -17.10 -8.30
CA MET A 1 -47.96 -17.76 -8.99
C MET A 1 -46.94 -16.65 -9.24
N SER A 2 -45.69 -16.64 -8.77
CA SER A 2 -44.79 -17.68 -8.26
C SER A 2 -43.96 -17.17 -7.06
N ALA A 3 -43.47 -18.12 -6.24
CA ALA A 3 -42.43 -17.95 -5.23
C ALA A 3 -41.14 -17.34 -5.83
N GLY A 4 -40.26 -16.62 -5.15
CA GLY A 4 -39.89 -16.66 -3.73
C GLY A 4 -38.54 -17.36 -3.57
N SER A 5 -37.42 -16.62 -3.68
CA SER A 5 -36.07 -17.15 -3.44
C SER A 5 -35.24 -16.19 -2.57
N PRO A 6 -34.85 -16.57 -1.34
CA PRO A 6 -33.88 -15.81 -0.57
C PRO A 6 -32.72 -16.70 -0.07
N ILE A 7 -31.61 -16.86 -0.82
CA ILE A 7 -30.39 -17.46 -0.24
C ILE A 7 -29.09 -16.85 -0.81
N PRO A 8 -28.60 -15.71 -0.29
CA PRO A 8 -27.18 -15.35 -0.38
C PRO A 8 -26.43 -15.49 0.96
N ARG A 9 -27.13 -15.51 2.11
CA ARG A 9 -26.51 -15.45 3.45
C ARG A 9 -25.90 -16.78 3.93
N LEU A 10 -26.40 -17.92 3.44
CA LEU A 10 -25.93 -19.24 3.87
C LEU A 10 -24.53 -19.60 3.33
N ARG A 11 -24.17 -19.07 2.15
CA ARG A 11 -22.86 -19.34 1.51
C ARG A 11 -21.69 -18.63 2.21
N TRP A 12 -21.94 -17.54 2.93
CA TRP A 12 -20.90 -16.82 3.68
C TRP A 12 -20.54 -17.53 4.99
N LEU A 13 -21.54 -18.08 5.71
CA LEU A 13 -21.34 -18.89 6.91
C LEU A 13 -20.60 -20.22 6.64
N LEU A 14 -20.78 -20.82 5.46
CA LEU A 14 -20.05 -22.02 5.07
C LEU A 14 -18.59 -21.73 4.66
N ARG A 15 -18.24 -20.47 4.37
CA ARG A 15 -16.88 -20.07 3.97
C ARG A 15 -15.97 -19.82 5.18
N THR A 16 -16.51 -19.34 6.30
CA THR A 16 -15.76 -19.21 7.57
C THR A 16 -15.41 -20.57 8.19
N LEU A 17 -16.14 -21.62 7.81
CA LEU A 17 -15.85 -23.02 8.19
C LEU A 17 -14.84 -23.72 7.27
N ARG A 18 -14.40 -23.09 6.16
CA ARG A 18 -13.43 -23.64 5.20
C ARG A 18 -12.07 -22.93 5.25
N THR A 19 -11.61 -22.62 6.46
CA THR A 19 -10.16 -22.39 6.65
C THR A 19 -9.51 -23.74 6.93
N PRO A 20 -8.39 -24.10 6.29
CA PRO A 20 -7.70 -25.36 6.54
C PRO A 20 -7.03 -25.26 7.92
N ARG A 21 -7.79 -25.50 8.98
CA ARG A 21 -7.23 -25.66 10.31
C ARG A 21 -6.55 -27.03 10.39
N ARG A 22 -5.37 -27.01 10.99
CA ARG A 22 -4.42 -28.11 11.22
C ARG A 22 -5.11 -29.48 11.42
N PRO A 23 -4.48 -30.59 10.96
CA PRO A 23 -5.02 -31.95 11.11
C PRO A 23 -5.38 -32.34 12.55
N GLN A 24 -4.79 -31.67 13.54
CA GLN A 24 -5.10 -31.81 14.97
C GLN A 24 -6.54 -31.42 15.34
N SER A 25 -7.17 -30.49 14.62
CA SER A 25 -8.55 -30.07 14.90
C SER A 25 -9.58 -31.09 14.41
N LEU A 26 -9.27 -31.77 13.29
CA LEU A 26 -10.08 -32.87 12.75
C LEU A 26 -10.01 -34.12 13.63
N THR A 27 -8.82 -34.47 14.14
CA THR A 27 -8.69 -35.61 15.05
C THR A 27 -9.42 -35.39 16.37
N VAL A 28 -9.35 -34.18 16.94
CA VAL A 28 -10.12 -33.83 18.15
C VAL A 28 -11.62 -33.87 17.89
N LEU A 29 -12.09 -33.40 16.73
CA LEU A 29 -13.51 -33.45 16.37
C LEU A 29 -14.01 -34.90 16.23
N VAL A 30 -13.24 -35.76 15.54
CA VAL A 30 -13.59 -37.19 15.38
C VAL A 30 -13.59 -37.91 16.73
N LEU A 31 -12.60 -37.62 17.59
CA LEU A 31 -12.55 -38.18 18.94
C LEU A 31 -13.77 -37.77 19.77
N LEU A 32 -14.12 -36.48 19.77
CA LEU A 32 -15.31 -35.98 20.46
C LEU A 32 -16.60 -36.59 19.92
N ALA A 33 -16.72 -36.72 18.59
CA ALA A 33 -17.87 -37.36 17.96
C ALA A 33 -17.97 -38.84 18.31
N ALA A 34 -16.85 -39.57 18.36
CA ALA A 34 -16.81 -40.97 18.77
C ALA A 34 -17.20 -41.14 20.25
N VAL A 35 -16.69 -40.29 21.14
CA VAL A 35 -17.07 -40.29 22.56
C VAL A 35 -18.55 -39.97 22.73
N ALA A 36 -19.07 -38.96 22.01
CA ALA A 36 -20.49 -38.63 22.04
C ALA A 36 -21.37 -39.78 21.54
N ALA A 37 -21.00 -40.43 20.43
CA ALA A 37 -21.72 -41.59 19.91
C ALA A 37 -21.72 -42.77 20.90
N LEU A 38 -20.59 -43.01 21.58
CA LEU A 38 -20.44 -44.09 22.54
C LEU A 38 -21.27 -43.82 23.83
N LEU A 39 -21.33 -42.56 24.27
CA LEU A 39 -22.20 -42.13 25.37
C LEU A 39 -23.69 -42.23 25.01
N LEU A 40 -24.08 -41.81 23.80
CA LEU A 40 -25.45 -41.94 23.30
C LEU A 40 -25.87 -43.41 23.18
N TRP A 41 -24.97 -44.27 22.68
CA TRP A 41 -25.23 -45.69 22.57
C TRP A 41 -25.37 -46.37 23.94
N SER A 42 -24.47 -46.07 24.88
CA SER A 42 -24.53 -46.60 26.25
C SER A 42 -25.81 -46.20 26.99
N SER A 43 -26.22 -44.94 26.86
CA SER A 43 -27.39 -44.38 27.55
C SER A 43 -28.74 -44.80 26.96
N SER A 44 -28.78 -45.28 25.70
CA SER A 44 -30.01 -45.80 25.07
C SER A 44 -30.63 -47.02 25.77
N ARG A 45 -29.94 -47.61 26.76
CA ARG A 45 -30.41 -48.74 27.58
C ARG A 45 -31.07 -48.32 28.91
N MET A 46 -31.18 -47.03 29.20
CA MET A 46 -31.76 -46.53 30.45
C MET A 46 -33.23 -46.14 30.27
N ASP A 47 -34.06 -46.41 31.28
CA ASP A 47 -35.45 -45.93 31.30
C ASP A 47 -35.50 -44.39 31.36
N ASN A 48 -36.48 -43.76 30.69
CA ASN A 48 -36.61 -42.30 30.51
C ASN A 48 -35.48 -41.63 29.70
N TYR A 49 -34.82 -42.38 28.81
CA TYR A 49 -33.75 -41.88 27.94
C TYR A 49 -34.18 -40.71 27.04
N GLU A 50 -35.33 -40.80 26.38
CA GLU A 50 -35.78 -39.77 25.44
C GLU A 50 -36.04 -38.43 26.13
N GLU A 51 -36.63 -38.47 27.32
CA GLU A 51 -36.97 -37.29 28.10
C GLU A 51 -35.71 -36.61 28.66
N ASN A 52 -34.77 -37.40 29.20
CA ASN A 52 -33.49 -36.87 29.70
C ASN A 52 -32.56 -36.40 28.57
N LEU A 53 -32.57 -37.05 27.41
CA LEU A 53 -31.74 -36.67 26.27
C LEU A 53 -32.24 -35.36 25.66
N THR A 54 -33.55 -35.21 25.46
CA THR A 54 -34.12 -33.97 24.93
C THR A 54 -33.91 -32.79 25.87
N LEU A 55 -34.01 -32.99 27.18
CA LEU A 55 -33.76 -31.95 28.18
C LEU A 55 -32.28 -31.51 28.21
N ASN A 56 -31.34 -32.45 28.27
CA ASN A 56 -29.92 -32.12 28.37
C ASN A 56 -29.34 -31.65 27.03
N LEU A 57 -29.60 -32.37 25.94
CA LEU A 57 -29.10 -32.01 24.62
C LEU A 57 -29.73 -30.71 24.11
N GLY A 58 -31.02 -30.49 24.39
CA GLY A 58 -31.71 -29.25 24.06
C GLY A 58 -31.08 -28.05 24.77
N THR A 59 -30.77 -28.18 26.06
CA THR A 59 -30.15 -27.12 26.85
C THR A 59 -28.74 -26.81 26.36
N ASP A 60 -27.93 -27.83 26.04
CA ASP A 60 -26.57 -27.65 25.54
C ASP A 60 -26.52 -27.04 24.14
N ILE A 61 -27.38 -27.49 23.22
CA ILE A 61 -27.47 -26.91 21.87
C ILE A 61 -27.89 -25.44 21.95
N VAL A 62 -28.88 -25.11 22.78
CA VAL A 62 -29.28 -23.72 23.01
C VAL A 62 -28.13 -22.92 23.61
N GLY A 63 -27.40 -23.48 24.58
CA GLY A 63 -26.20 -22.86 25.17
C GLY A 63 -25.12 -22.55 24.12
N VAL A 64 -24.81 -23.49 23.23
CA VAL A 64 -23.84 -23.30 22.13
C VAL A 64 -24.33 -22.25 21.15
N VAL A 65 -25.61 -22.28 20.76
CA VAL A 65 -26.21 -21.29 19.85
C VAL A 65 -26.14 -19.89 20.48
N VAL A 66 -26.53 -19.73 21.74
CA VAL A 66 -26.46 -18.44 22.45
C VAL A 66 -25.00 -17.98 22.57
N THR A 67 -24.07 -18.87 22.90
CA THR A 67 -22.66 -18.52 23.02
C THR A 67 -22.08 -18.05 21.68
N VAL A 68 -22.32 -18.78 20.59
CA VAL A 68 -21.75 -18.51 19.27
C VAL A 68 -22.42 -17.32 18.57
N PHE A 69 -23.75 -17.19 18.68
CA PHE A 69 -24.51 -16.19 17.93
C PHE A 69 -24.88 -14.93 18.72
N VAL A 70 -24.83 -14.97 20.07
CA VAL A 70 -25.18 -13.82 20.92
C VAL A 70 -23.96 -13.32 21.69
N ILE A 71 -23.34 -14.17 22.51
CA ILE A 71 -22.25 -13.76 23.41
C ILE A 71 -20.97 -13.43 22.61
N GLY A 72 -20.56 -14.31 21.69
CA GLY A 72 -19.36 -14.10 20.87
C GLY A 72 -19.36 -12.76 20.11
N PRO A 73 -20.43 -12.43 19.37
CA PRO A 73 -20.55 -11.14 18.71
C PRO A 73 -20.59 -9.95 19.67
N LEU A 74 -21.21 -10.08 20.84
CA LEU A 74 -21.23 -9.02 21.86
C LEU A 74 -19.83 -8.77 22.45
N ILE A 75 -19.07 -9.83 22.73
CA ILE A 75 -17.68 -9.71 23.19
C ILE A 75 -16.80 -9.09 22.11
N SER A 76 -16.95 -9.51 20.85
CA SER A 76 -16.23 -8.89 19.71
C SER A 76 -16.53 -7.40 19.62
N ARG A 77 -17.81 -7.00 19.67
CA ARG A 77 -18.22 -5.59 19.66
C ARG A 77 -17.70 -4.81 20.87
N ALA A 78 -17.67 -5.43 22.05
CA ALA A 78 -17.11 -4.81 23.26
C ALA A 78 -15.58 -4.64 23.16
N GLN A 79 -14.89 -5.53 22.47
CA GLN A 79 -13.45 -5.43 22.20
C GLN A 79 -13.11 -4.49 21.02
N GLU A 80 -14.00 -4.34 20.05
CA GLU A 80 -13.86 -3.42 18.91
C GLU A 80 -13.72 -1.95 19.33
N GLY A 81 -14.29 -1.58 20.49
CA GLY A 81 -14.14 -0.25 21.09
C GLY A 81 -12.92 -0.08 22.00
N ARG A 82 -12.19 -1.15 22.34
CA ARG A 82 -10.98 -1.06 23.17
C ARG A 82 -9.80 -0.60 22.32
N VAL A 83 -9.40 0.64 22.55
CA VAL A 83 -8.15 1.19 22.03
C VAL A 83 -7.00 0.67 22.88
N ARG A 84 -6.02 0.02 22.27
CA ARG A 84 -4.77 -0.32 22.95
C ARG A 84 -3.72 0.71 22.57
N GLU A 85 -3.15 1.36 23.57
CA GLU A 85 -2.11 2.36 23.37
C GLU A 85 -0.73 1.70 23.36
N HIS A 86 0.08 2.10 22.39
CA HIS A 86 1.51 1.79 22.32
C HIS A 86 2.26 3.11 22.42
N THR A 87 3.36 3.13 23.17
CA THR A 87 4.12 4.37 23.42
C THR A 87 4.82 4.92 22.17
N ARG A 88 5.11 4.03 21.21
CA ARG A 88 5.74 4.32 19.92
C ARG A 88 5.38 3.23 18.91
N LEU A 89 5.70 3.46 17.65
CA LEU A 89 5.53 2.45 16.60
C LEU A 89 6.63 1.39 16.68
N ASP A 90 6.24 0.13 16.88
CA ASP A 90 7.12 -1.02 16.75
C ASP A 90 7.10 -1.53 15.31
N TYR A 91 8.11 -1.13 14.54
CA TYR A 91 8.26 -1.48 13.13
C TYR A 91 8.44 -2.98 12.88
N GLU A 92 9.12 -3.70 13.79
CA GLU A 92 9.37 -5.13 13.64
C GLU A 92 8.11 -5.93 13.90
N TRP A 93 7.36 -5.53 14.94
CA TRP A 93 6.06 -6.10 15.26
C TRP A 93 5.07 -5.86 14.12
N PHE A 94 4.98 -4.62 13.61
CA PHE A 94 4.13 -4.31 12.46
C PHE A 94 4.49 -5.16 11.24
N SER A 95 5.79 -5.27 10.92
CA SER A 95 6.26 -6.11 9.81
C SER A 95 5.87 -7.58 9.97
N ALA A 96 5.84 -8.09 11.21
CA ALA A 96 5.37 -9.44 11.50
C ALA A 96 3.85 -9.60 11.27
N GLN A 97 3.05 -8.57 11.58
CA GLN A 97 1.61 -8.56 11.26
C GLN A 97 1.37 -8.54 9.75
N VAL A 98 2.14 -7.74 9.01
CA VAL A 98 2.09 -7.69 7.54
C VAL A 98 2.36 -9.05 6.93
N TYR A 99 3.37 -9.78 7.42
CA TYR A 99 3.70 -11.13 6.92
C TYR A 99 2.51 -12.12 6.95
N GLY A 100 1.67 -12.03 8.00
CA GLY A 100 0.50 -12.89 8.15
C GLY A 100 -0.77 -12.39 7.45
N SER A 101 -0.71 -11.22 6.81
CA SER A 101 -1.90 -10.58 6.24
C SER A 101 -2.38 -11.30 4.99
N THR A 102 -3.70 -11.31 4.80
CA THR A 102 -4.36 -12.04 3.69
C THR A 102 -5.31 -11.19 2.86
N SER A 103 -5.64 -9.98 3.32
CA SER A 103 -6.63 -9.14 2.66
C SER A 103 -6.12 -7.75 2.31
N ASN A 104 -5.66 -6.97 3.30
CA ASN A 104 -5.36 -5.57 3.07
C ASN A 104 -4.24 -5.08 4.01
N VAL A 105 -3.26 -4.40 3.44
CA VAL A 105 -2.20 -3.71 4.17
C VAL A 105 -2.18 -2.28 3.65
N LYS A 106 -2.35 -1.30 4.55
CA LYS A 106 -2.27 0.11 4.20
C LYS A 106 -1.20 0.80 5.05
N VAL A 107 -0.43 1.68 4.43
CA VAL A 107 0.50 2.59 5.11
C VAL A 107 0.19 4.00 4.65
N LEU A 108 -0.10 4.91 5.58
CA LEU A 108 -0.15 6.36 5.34
C LEU A 108 0.80 7.04 6.31
N ASP A 109 1.77 7.78 5.78
CA ASP A 109 2.71 8.56 6.57
C ASP A 109 3.29 9.73 5.75
N THR A 110 3.97 10.66 6.41
CA THR A 110 4.83 11.64 5.73
C THR A 110 5.99 10.92 5.06
N PHE A 111 6.78 10.25 5.89
CA PHE A 111 7.79 9.25 5.56
C PHE A 111 7.84 8.27 6.73
N SER A 112 8.32 7.06 6.51
CA SER A 112 8.41 6.06 7.58
C SER A 112 9.78 5.42 7.65
N SER A 113 10.31 5.28 8.87
CA SER A 113 11.54 4.53 9.11
C SER A 113 11.38 3.04 8.80
N VAL A 114 10.15 2.52 8.66
CA VAL A 114 9.90 1.13 8.25
C VAL A 114 10.53 0.79 6.89
N PHE A 115 10.69 1.79 6.02
CA PHE A 115 11.34 1.67 4.72
C PHE A 115 12.84 1.98 4.77
N GLY A 116 13.37 2.30 5.95
CA GLY A 116 14.78 2.54 6.19
C GLY A 116 15.61 1.25 6.18
N PRO A 117 16.95 1.35 6.09
CA PRO A 117 17.84 0.19 6.01
C PRO A 117 17.68 -0.83 7.15
N GLN A 118 17.31 -0.36 8.33
CA GLN A 118 17.18 -1.19 9.54
C GLN A 118 15.95 -2.13 9.49
N PHE A 119 14.83 -1.68 8.91
CA PHE A 119 13.54 -2.39 9.00
C PHE A 119 13.01 -2.89 7.65
N SER A 120 13.48 -2.30 6.55
CA SER A 120 12.95 -2.54 5.20
C SER A 120 13.00 -4.01 4.78
N GLU A 121 14.07 -4.75 5.06
CA GLU A 121 14.18 -6.16 4.64
C GLU A 121 13.05 -7.03 5.24
N ARG A 122 12.77 -6.84 6.53
CA ARG A 122 11.72 -7.59 7.23
C ARG A 122 10.34 -7.21 6.70
N LEU A 123 10.09 -5.91 6.51
CA LEU A 123 8.85 -5.44 5.93
C LEU A 123 8.64 -5.99 4.52
N PHE A 124 9.66 -5.93 3.65
CA PHE A 124 9.58 -6.38 2.27
C PHE A 124 9.37 -7.89 2.14
N ARG A 125 9.95 -8.67 3.05
CA ARG A 125 9.61 -10.10 3.19
C ARG A 125 8.13 -10.27 3.57
N GLY A 126 7.63 -9.43 4.48
CA GLY A 126 6.22 -9.37 4.85
C GLY A 126 5.31 -9.03 3.68
N ILE A 127 5.60 -7.97 2.94
CA ILE A 127 4.82 -7.53 1.76
C ILE A 127 4.81 -8.61 0.69
N LYS A 128 5.95 -9.25 0.41
CA LYS A 128 6.02 -10.36 -0.54
C LYS A 128 5.16 -11.54 -0.11
N ALA A 129 5.15 -11.89 1.18
CA ALA A 129 4.29 -12.95 1.69
C ALA A 129 2.80 -12.57 1.61
N ALA A 130 2.44 -11.36 2.05
CA ALA A 130 1.07 -10.85 2.03
C ALA A 130 0.48 -10.83 0.60
N THR A 131 1.23 -10.28 -0.36
CA THR A 131 0.85 -10.28 -1.78
C THR A 131 0.77 -11.71 -2.35
N GLY A 132 1.65 -12.61 -1.95
CA GLY A 132 1.56 -14.04 -2.26
C GLY A 132 0.30 -14.74 -1.70
N HIS A 133 -0.26 -14.24 -0.61
CA HIS A 133 -1.56 -14.68 -0.08
C HIS A 133 -2.76 -13.99 -0.76
N GLY A 134 -2.52 -13.05 -1.67
CA GLY A 134 -3.56 -12.26 -2.35
C GLY A 134 -3.95 -10.97 -1.64
N ALA A 135 -3.21 -10.55 -0.60
CA ALA A 135 -3.46 -9.28 0.07
C ALA A 135 -3.07 -8.11 -0.84
N ARG A 136 -3.88 -7.04 -0.81
CA ARG A 136 -3.53 -5.76 -1.46
C ARG A 136 -2.71 -4.91 -0.52
N VAL A 137 -1.63 -4.33 -1.02
CA VAL A 137 -0.70 -3.48 -0.27
C VAL A 137 -0.71 -2.08 -0.87
N GLN A 138 -1.15 -1.11 -0.09
CA GLN A 138 -1.31 0.28 -0.50
C GLN A 138 -0.44 1.17 0.39
N ILE A 139 0.52 1.87 -0.20
CA ILE A 139 1.44 2.76 0.52
C ILE A 139 1.23 4.17 0.01
N LEU A 140 0.89 5.07 0.91
CA LEU A 140 0.63 6.48 0.64
C LEU A 140 1.64 7.32 1.43
N LEU A 141 2.52 8.01 0.71
CA LEU A 141 3.53 8.90 1.28
C LEU A 141 3.28 10.34 0.86
N LEU A 142 3.88 11.29 1.57
CA LEU A 142 3.83 12.68 1.16
C LEU A 142 4.70 12.91 -0.09
N ASP A 143 4.19 13.71 -1.01
CA ASP A 143 4.89 14.11 -2.23
C ASP A 143 6.07 15.04 -1.86
N PRO A 144 7.34 14.66 -2.15
CA PRO A 144 8.54 15.36 -1.71
C PRO A 144 8.61 16.82 -2.17
N ASP A 145 7.96 17.14 -3.28
CA ASP A 145 7.96 18.49 -3.88
C ASP A 145 6.68 19.28 -3.53
N SER A 146 5.85 18.79 -2.61
CA SER A 146 4.62 19.47 -2.19
C SER A 146 4.83 20.49 -1.06
N LEU A 147 3.97 21.51 -1.00
CA LEU A 147 3.96 22.49 0.09
C LEU A 147 3.77 21.85 1.47
N ALA A 148 3.05 20.72 1.54
CA ALA A 148 2.84 19.99 2.78
C ALA A 148 4.16 19.50 3.41
N VAL A 149 5.18 19.16 2.60
CA VAL A 149 6.51 18.77 3.12
C VAL A 149 7.18 19.95 3.81
N ILE A 150 7.11 21.13 3.21
CA ILE A 150 7.68 22.36 3.77
C ILE A 150 7.02 22.69 5.11
N LEU A 151 5.68 22.62 5.17
CA LEU A 151 4.93 22.84 6.41
C LEU A 151 5.29 21.82 7.48
N ARG A 152 5.36 20.52 7.11
CA ARG A 152 5.74 19.47 8.04
C ARG A 152 7.18 19.64 8.56
N GLY A 153 8.09 20.11 7.71
CA GLY A 153 9.46 20.50 8.08
C GLY A 153 9.47 21.52 9.21
N ARG A 154 8.65 22.56 9.08
CA ARG A 154 8.51 23.59 10.11
C ARG A 154 7.89 23.06 11.40
N GLU A 155 6.91 22.17 11.31
CA GLU A 155 6.29 21.55 12.48
C GLU A 155 7.26 20.66 13.26
N LEU A 156 8.19 19.97 12.60
CA LEU A 156 9.18 19.13 13.28
C LEU A 156 10.34 19.93 13.91
N GLY A 157 10.57 21.16 13.44
CA GLY A 157 11.65 22.02 13.95
C GLY A 157 13.04 21.43 13.73
N GLU A 158 13.97 21.72 14.64
CA GLU A 158 15.39 21.29 14.56
C GLU A 158 15.59 19.76 14.58
N GLN A 159 14.56 19.00 14.98
CA GLN A 159 14.65 17.55 15.10
C GLN A 159 14.60 16.80 13.76
N SER A 160 14.12 17.45 12.70
CA SER A 160 14.06 16.81 11.39
C SER A 160 15.18 17.33 10.50
N ALA A 161 16.17 16.45 10.27
CA ALA A 161 16.92 16.50 9.03
C ALA A 161 15.94 16.53 7.83
N ASP A 162 16.41 17.09 6.72
CA ASP A 162 15.76 17.22 5.42
C ASP A 162 14.65 16.17 5.15
N ILE A 163 13.39 16.48 5.47
CA ILE A 163 12.24 15.57 5.29
C ILE A 163 12.15 15.11 3.85
N ARG A 164 12.40 16.03 2.91
CA ARG A 164 12.36 15.73 1.48
C ARG A 164 13.36 14.61 1.17
N ARG A 165 14.58 14.68 1.69
CA ARG A 165 15.59 13.62 1.54
C ARG A 165 15.13 12.29 2.12
N ASP A 166 14.46 12.27 3.28
CA ASP A 166 13.95 11.04 3.89
C ASP A 166 12.80 10.41 3.09
N ILE A 167 11.88 11.23 2.56
CA ILE A 167 10.85 10.80 1.62
C ILE A 167 11.52 10.19 0.38
N MET A 168 12.48 10.91 -0.22
CA MET A 168 13.21 10.46 -1.40
C MET A 168 13.96 9.14 -1.18
N ARG A 169 14.55 8.94 0.01
CA ARG A 169 15.15 7.65 0.38
C ARG A 169 14.10 6.54 0.41
N ASN A 170 12.93 6.77 0.99
CA ASN A 170 11.86 5.77 1.03
C ASN A 170 11.37 5.40 -0.37
N LEU A 171 11.15 6.39 -1.24
CA LEU A 171 10.73 6.16 -2.62
C LEU A 171 11.75 5.33 -3.40
N ARG A 172 13.04 5.65 -3.30
CA ARG A 172 14.12 4.86 -3.93
C ARG A 172 14.16 3.42 -3.42
N THR A 173 13.90 3.20 -2.15
CA THR A 173 13.86 1.85 -1.57
C THR A 173 12.62 1.07 -2.05
N LEU A 174 11.46 1.73 -2.11
CA LEU A 174 10.20 1.14 -2.59
C LEU A 174 10.26 0.81 -4.09
N ASP A 175 10.80 1.71 -4.91
CA ASP A 175 10.99 1.51 -6.35
C ASP A 175 11.88 0.28 -6.64
N ARG A 176 13.04 0.20 -5.98
CA ARG A 176 13.93 -0.97 -6.07
C ARG A 176 13.25 -2.26 -5.61
N PHE A 177 12.39 -2.19 -4.60
CA PHE A 177 11.65 -3.37 -4.14
C PHE A 177 10.57 -3.80 -5.15
N ALA A 178 9.80 -2.87 -5.70
CA ALA A 178 8.76 -3.15 -6.70
C ALA A 178 9.32 -3.82 -7.97
N LEU A 179 10.53 -3.43 -8.38
CA LEU A 179 11.23 -4.06 -9.51
C LEU A 179 11.60 -5.54 -9.25
N ARG A 180 11.74 -5.95 -7.99
CA ARG A 180 12.11 -7.33 -7.59
C ARG A 180 10.92 -8.26 -7.38
N LEU A 181 9.69 -7.72 -7.40
CA LEU A 181 8.47 -8.51 -7.31
C LEU A 181 8.17 -9.20 -8.66
N ASP A 182 7.54 -10.37 -8.58
CA ASP A 182 6.91 -10.98 -9.74
C ASP A 182 5.64 -10.20 -10.15
N GLU A 183 5.16 -10.44 -11.36
CA GLU A 183 4.09 -9.62 -11.96
C GLU A 183 2.79 -9.67 -11.15
N ASN A 184 2.42 -10.84 -10.62
CA ASN A 184 1.19 -10.98 -9.81
C ASN A 184 1.30 -10.18 -8.51
N SER A 185 2.41 -10.30 -7.79
CA SER A 185 2.64 -9.54 -6.55
C SER A 185 2.75 -8.04 -6.81
N ARG A 186 3.35 -7.64 -7.94
CA ARG A 186 3.47 -6.23 -8.34
C ARG A 186 2.12 -5.58 -8.57
N GLN A 187 1.16 -6.27 -9.17
CA GLN A 187 -0.21 -5.77 -9.36
C GLN A 187 -0.99 -5.55 -8.06
N LEU A 188 -0.56 -6.20 -6.97
CA LEU A 188 -1.15 -6.07 -5.63
C LEU A 188 -0.45 -5.01 -4.77
N LEU A 189 0.70 -4.49 -5.20
CA LEU A 189 1.43 -3.40 -4.54
C LEU A 189 1.18 -2.10 -5.30
N GLU A 190 0.62 -1.10 -4.63
CA GLU A 190 0.53 0.25 -5.18
C GLU A 190 1.14 1.26 -4.21
N VAL A 191 2.03 2.11 -4.72
CA VAL A 191 2.64 3.22 -3.98
C VAL A 191 2.18 4.52 -4.62
N ARG A 192 1.67 5.45 -3.80
CA ARG A 192 1.18 6.75 -4.27
C ARG A 192 1.69 7.89 -3.38
N LEU A 193 1.66 9.10 -3.94
CA LEU A 193 2.14 10.33 -3.34
C LEU A 193 0.97 11.32 -3.22
N CYS A 194 0.66 11.77 -2.02
CA CYS A 194 -0.30 12.84 -1.78
C CYS A 194 0.41 14.18 -1.57
N SER A 195 -0.18 15.25 -2.09
CA SER A 195 0.37 16.62 -1.93
C SER A 195 -0.27 17.37 -0.75
N THR A 196 -1.15 16.70 0.01
CA THR A 196 -1.89 17.25 1.15
C THR A 196 -1.44 16.57 2.44
N SER A 197 -1.27 17.36 3.52
CA SER A 197 -0.90 16.82 4.82
C SER A 197 -1.98 15.87 5.35
N PRO A 198 -1.62 14.65 5.77
CA PRO A 198 -2.61 13.67 6.22
C PRO A 198 -3.14 13.94 7.63
N GLY A 199 -2.42 14.71 8.46
CA GLY A 199 -2.76 14.97 9.88
C GLY A 199 -2.70 13.74 10.81
N VAL A 200 -2.79 12.54 10.25
CA VAL A 200 -2.72 11.24 10.92
C VAL A 200 -1.78 10.30 10.17
N THR A 201 -1.33 9.26 10.86
CA THR A 201 -0.70 8.10 10.26
C THR A 201 -1.59 6.88 10.37
N LEU A 202 -1.44 5.96 9.42
CA LEU A 202 -2.14 4.69 9.40
C LEU A 202 -1.17 3.57 9.06
N TYR A 203 -1.14 2.54 9.90
CA TYR A 203 -0.44 1.29 9.64
C TYR A 203 -1.43 0.15 9.85
N ARG A 204 -2.06 -0.30 8.77
CA ARG A 204 -3.12 -1.31 8.78
C ARG A 204 -2.62 -2.68 8.38
N TRP A 205 -3.14 -3.70 9.06
CA TRP A 205 -3.10 -5.09 8.66
C TRP A 205 -4.49 -5.70 8.85
N ASP A 206 -5.09 -6.17 7.76
CA ASP A 206 -6.42 -6.78 7.70
C ASP A 206 -7.50 -5.94 8.42
N GLU A 207 -7.98 -6.37 9.59
CA GLU A 207 -9.08 -5.73 10.35
C GLU A 207 -8.58 -4.85 11.50
N ARG A 208 -7.27 -4.64 11.63
CA ARG A 208 -6.63 -3.84 12.67
C ARG A 208 -5.72 -2.77 12.09
N SER A 209 -5.54 -1.70 12.84
CA SER A 209 -4.63 -0.63 12.45
C SER A 209 -3.99 0.04 13.66
N LEU A 210 -2.75 0.48 13.50
CA LEU A 210 -2.13 1.49 14.35
C LEU A 210 -2.36 2.86 13.73
N VAL A 211 -2.87 3.77 14.54
CA VAL A 211 -3.17 5.15 14.16
C VAL A 211 -2.42 6.10 15.09
N SER A 212 -1.79 7.13 14.55
CA SER A 212 -1.26 8.24 15.36
C SER A 212 -1.65 9.58 14.76
N PHE A 213 -1.67 10.62 15.58
CA PHE A 213 -1.86 11.99 15.12
C PHE A 213 -0.48 12.63 14.96
N LEU A 214 -0.27 13.33 13.85
CA LEU A 214 0.99 14.03 13.61
C LEU A 214 1.06 15.27 14.51
N THR A 215 1.94 15.22 15.51
CA THR A 215 2.18 16.35 16.44
C THR A 215 3.38 17.18 16.02
N VAL A 216 3.44 18.41 16.53
CA VAL A 216 4.62 19.30 16.42
C VAL A 216 5.80 18.69 17.17
N GLY A 217 6.99 18.77 16.58
CA GLY A 217 8.26 18.36 17.18
C GLY A 217 8.40 16.86 17.47
N ARG A 218 7.70 15.99 16.74
CA ARG A 218 7.85 14.53 16.86
C ARG A 218 7.66 13.82 15.53
N LEU A 219 8.49 12.82 15.26
CA LEU A 219 8.30 11.94 14.12
C LEU A 219 7.06 11.05 14.31
N SER A 220 6.47 10.60 13.20
CA SER A 220 5.25 9.78 13.20
C SER A 220 5.38 8.49 14.02
N GLY A 221 6.56 7.87 14.02
CA GLY A 221 6.82 6.65 14.78
C GLY A 221 7.14 6.85 16.25
N GLU A 222 7.37 8.09 16.70
CA GLU A 222 7.73 8.43 18.09
C GLU A 222 6.53 8.81 18.95
N GLY A 223 5.40 9.12 18.31
CA GLY A 223 4.14 9.42 18.96
C GLY A 223 3.44 8.16 19.50
N VAL A 224 2.47 8.38 20.38
CA VAL A 224 1.55 7.33 20.84
C VAL A 224 0.81 6.74 19.64
N GLN A 225 0.75 5.41 19.56
CA GLN A 225 0.03 4.68 18.55
C GLN A 225 -1.21 4.03 19.16
N LEU A 226 -2.36 4.27 18.55
CA LEU A 226 -3.64 3.72 18.95
C LEU A 226 -3.91 2.50 18.06
N GLU A 227 -3.83 1.31 18.66
CA GLU A 227 -4.30 0.09 18.00
C GLU A 227 -5.82 0.02 18.11
N VAL A 228 -6.47 0.05 16.95
CA VAL A 228 -7.92 0.07 16.83
C VAL A 228 -8.40 -0.99 15.86
N ALA A 229 -9.65 -1.44 16.04
CA ALA A 229 -10.33 -2.18 14.99
C ALA A 229 -10.69 -1.22 13.85
N VAL A 230 -10.52 -1.66 12.61
CA VAL A 230 -10.87 -0.86 11.41
C VAL A 230 -12.35 -0.45 11.42
N ARG A 231 -13.22 -1.30 11.97
CA ARG A 231 -14.68 -1.08 12.08
C ARG A 231 -15.08 -0.16 13.23
N SER A 232 -14.14 0.22 14.10
CA SER A 232 -14.43 1.21 15.16
C SER A 232 -14.70 2.58 14.54
N PRO A 233 -15.38 3.51 15.25
CA PRO A 233 -15.59 4.87 14.74
C PRO A 233 -14.29 5.58 14.33
N LEU A 234 -13.23 5.45 15.14
CA LEU A 234 -11.91 6.03 14.83
C LEU A 234 -11.27 5.34 13.62
N GLY A 235 -11.29 4.00 13.58
CA GLY A 235 -10.78 3.24 12.43
C GLY A 235 -11.48 3.63 11.13
N THR A 236 -12.80 3.77 11.17
CA THR A 236 -13.63 4.16 10.00
C THR A 236 -13.28 5.57 9.53
N PHE A 237 -13.12 6.52 10.46
CA PHE A 237 -12.71 7.88 10.13
C PHE A 237 -11.34 7.92 9.43
N VAL A 238 -10.35 7.21 9.97
CA VAL A 238 -9.00 7.20 9.39
C VAL A 238 -8.96 6.48 8.04
N GLU A 239 -9.72 5.40 7.87
CA GLU A 239 -9.88 4.74 6.57
C GLU A 239 -10.51 5.66 5.52
N GLN A 240 -11.56 6.42 5.88
CA GLN A 240 -12.15 7.40 4.99
C GLN A 240 -11.13 8.46 4.56
N ARG A 241 -10.32 8.98 5.51
CA ARG A 241 -9.24 9.91 5.19
C ARG A 241 -8.18 9.31 4.29
N PHE A 242 -7.80 8.05 4.51
CA PHE A 242 -6.91 7.34 3.61
C PHE A 242 -7.49 7.29 2.19
N ASP A 243 -8.75 6.87 2.06
CA ASP A 243 -9.39 6.69 0.76
C ASP A 243 -9.56 8.03 0.01
N GLU A 244 -9.89 9.11 0.72
CA GLU A 244 -9.94 10.48 0.16
C GLU A 244 -8.58 10.91 -0.41
N LEU A 245 -7.50 10.78 0.38
CA LEU A 245 -6.15 11.15 -0.05
C LEU A 245 -5.66 10.23 -1.17
N TRP A 246 -6.00 8.94 -1.11
CA TRP A 246 -5.64 7.95 -2.10
C TRP A 246 -6.21 8.31 -3.48
N GLN A 247 -7.46 8.74 -3.56
CA GLN A 247 -8.10 9.12 -4.83
C GLN A 247 -7.42 10.32 -5.50
N GLN A 248 -6.94 11.29 -4.70
CA GLN A 248 -6.30 12.51 -5.19
C GLN A 248 -4.78 12.36 -5.42
N SER A 249 -4.19 11.29 -4.88
CA SER A 249 -2.76 11.03 -4.96
C SER A 249 -2.31 10.62 -6.37
N LYS A 250 -1.05 10.93 -6.71
CA LYS A 250 -0.40 10.45 -7.93
C LYS A 250 0.35 9.15 -7.66
N ARG A 251 0.39 8.25 -8.64
CA ARG A 251 1.20 7.02 -8.57
C ARG A 251 2.70 7.35 -8.47
N MET A 252 3.44 6.57 -7.68
CA MET A 252 4.90 6.75 -7.52
C MET A 252 5.62 6.67 -8.87
N GLU A 253 5.16 5.82 -9.78
CA GLU A 253 5.75 5.67 -11.11
C GLU A 253 5.69 6.97 -11.91
N ARG A 254 4.67 7.82 -11.72
CA ARG A 254 4.58 9.15 -12.36
C ARG A 254 5.59 10.15 -11.79
N PHE A 255 6.16 9.86 -10.64
CA PHE A 255 7.18 10.68 -10.00
C PHE A 255 8.60 10.20 -10.39
N THR A 256 8.80 8.89 -10.54
CA THR A 256 10.10 8.30 -10.87
C THR A 256 10.34 8.11 -12.36
N HIS A 257 9.28 7.99 -13.16
CA HIS A 257 9.35 7.75 -14.60
C HIS A 257 8.41 8.67 -15.39
N LEU A 258 8.89 9.10 -16.56
CA LEU A 258 8.15 9.87 -17.54
C LEU A 258 8.01 9.01 -18.81
N PRO A 259 6.78 8.64 -19.23
CA PRO A 259 6.57 8.02 -20.52
C PRO A 259 6.79 9.05 -21.63
N VAL A 260 7.64 8.72 -22.59
CA VAL A 260 7.97 9.56 -23.75
C VAL A 260 7.77 8.73 -25.00
N THR A 261 6.93 9.21 -25.91
CA THR A 261 6.75 8.61 -27.24
C THR A 261 7.49 9.46 -28.26
N LEU A 262 8.44 8.87 -28.97
CA LEU A 262 9.07 9.49 -30.12
C LEU A 262 8.31 9.11 -31.38
N VAL A 263 8.01 10.11 -32.21
CA VAL A 263 7.40 9.95 -33.52
C VAL A 263 8.37 10.49 -34.57
N ASP A 264 8.67 9.66 -35.56
CA ASP A 264 9.52 10.06 -36.70
C ASP A 264 8.70 10.67 -37.86
N ALA A 265 9.39 11.21 -38.86
CA ALA A 265 8.77 11.81 -40.06
C ALA A 265 7.94 10.82 -40.91
N THR A 266 8.08 9.52 -40.70
CA THR A 266 7.29 8.46 -41.35
C THR A 266 6.14 7.94 -40.48
N ASP A 267 5.81 8.64 -39.38
CA ASP A 267 4.83 8.24 -38.35
C ASP A 267 5.19 6.92 -37.64
N GLY A 268 6.49 6.55 -37.65
CA GLY A 268 7.03 5.49 -36.82
C GLY A 268 7.01 5.93 -35.35
N ARG A 269 6.36 5.14 -34.49
CA ARG A 269 6.20 5.44 -33.07
C ARG A 269 7.02 4.51 -32.20
N ARG A 270 7.72 5.06 -31.22
CA ARG A 270 8.45 4.30 -30.22
C ARG A 270 8.30 4.88 -28.83
N GLU A 271 7.91 4.03 -27.89
CA GLU A 271 7.71 4.41 -26.50
C GLU A 271 8.96 4.15 -25.66
N PHE A 272 9.22 5.07 -24.73
CA PHE A 272 10.30 5.02 -23.76
C PHE A 272 9.74 5.34 -22.37
N SER A 273 10.27 4.67 -21.35
CA SER A 273 10.04 5.04 -19.95
C SER A 273 11.33 5.64 -19.40
N CYS A 274 11.36 6.97 -19.31
CA CYS A 274 12.58 7.71 -18.97
C CYS A 274 12.59 8.12 -17.50
N ARG A 275 13.76 8.07 -16.87
CA ARG A 275 13.94 8.81 -15.61
C ARG A 275 14.09 10.27 -15.94
N PHE A 276 13.63 11.15 -15.06
CA PHE A 276 13.59 12.58 -15.35
C PHE A 276 13.82 13.45 -14.12
N VAL A 277 14.26 14.69 -14.34
CA VAL A 277 14.42 15.73 -13.34
C VAL A 277 13.84 17.05 -13.85
N TYR A 278 13.43 17.91 -12.91
CA TYR A 278 13.04 19.29 -13.19
C TYR A 278 14.15 20.23 -12.73
N VAL A 279 14.49 21.20 -13.59
CA VAL A 279 15.38 22.32 -13.27
C VAL A 279 14.78 23.55 -13.97
N ASP A 280 14.56 24.63 -13.22
CA ASP A 280 13.99 25.89 -13.73
C ASP A 280 12.74 25.70 -14.60
N ASP A 281 11.77 24.92 -14.08
CA ASP A 281 10.51 24.54 -14.74
C ASP A 281 10.65 23.77 -16.07
N CYS A 282 11.88 23.42 -16.47
CA CYS A 282 12.17 22.62 -17.65
C CYS A 282 12.31 21.13 -17.27
N VAL A 283 11.93 20.25 -18.20
CA VAL A 283 11.97 18.80 -17.99
C VAL A 283 13.12 18.19 -18.74
N TYR A 284 13.97 17.47 -18.02
CA TYR A 284 15.11 16.77 -18.57
C TYR A 284 14.96 15.29 -18.34
N VAL A 285 15.02 14.51 -19.42
CA VAL A 285 14.97 13.05 -19.38
C VAL A 285 16.35 12.46 -19.54
N ALA A 286 16.60 11.39 -18.79
CA ALA A 286 17.79 10.56 -18.88
C ALA A 286 17.38 9.16 -19.34
N GLY A 287 18.06 8.66 -20.37
CA GLY A 287 17.84 7.32 -20.89
C GLY A 287 18.82 6.97 -21.99
N HIS A 288 19.65 5.95 -21.77
CA HIS A 288 20.61 5.47 -22.77
C HIS A 288 19.90 5.01 -24.05
N ASP A 289 18.77 4.32 -23.91
CA ASP A 289 17.99 3.83 -25.06
C ASP A 289 17.36 4.97 -25.87
N LEU A 290 16.90 6.03 -25.21
CA LEU A 290 16.36 7.22 -25.85
C LEU A 290 17.44 7.93 -26.67
N VAL A 291 18.58 8.22 -26.03
CA VAL A 291 19.71 8.91 -26.68
C VAL A 291 20.28 8.06 -27.82
N SER A 292 20.40 6.74 -27.63
CA SER A 292 20.85 5.82 -28.68
C SER A 292 19.87 5.76 -29.85
N TYR A 293 18.57 5.87 -29.60
CA TYR A 293 17.57 5.96 -30.66
C TYR A 293 17.68 7.29 -31.41
N MET A 294 17.81 8.40 -30.68
CA MET A 294 18.00 9.73 -31.26
C MET A 294 19.25 9.80 -32.13
N ALA A 295 20.38 9.22 -31.70
CA ALA A 295 21.63 9.21 -32.48
C ALA A 295 21.53 8.45 -33.82
N ARG A 296 20.58 7.52 -33.96
CA ARG A 296 20.35 6.77 -35.21
C ARG A 296 19.41 7.47 -36.18
N HIS A 297 18.71 8.51 -35.72
CA HIS A 297 17.76 9.28 -36.51
C HIS A 297 18.25 10.73 -36.59
N ARG A 298 17.72 11.52 -37.53
CA ARG A 298 18.03 12.95 -37.54
C ARG A 298 17.10 13.66 -36.54
N LEU A 299 17.67 14.49 -35.66
CA LEU A 299 16.93 15.15 -34.57
C LEU A 299 15.79 16.06 -35.08
N ASP A 300 15.99 16.70 -36.22
CA ASP A 300 15.02 17.54 -36.93
C ASP A 300 13.80 16.77 -37.46
N GLN A 301 13.84 15.43 -37.40
CA GLN A 301 12.76 14.53 -37.86
C GLN A 301 12.06 13.82 -36.70
N LEU A 302 12.41 14.13 -35.46
CA LEU A 302 11.82 13.50 -34.28
C LEU A 302 10.98 14.52 -33.49
N SER A 303 9.78 14.09 -33.12
CA SER A 303 8.90 14.82 -32.21
C SER A 303 8.61 13.97 -30.98
N ALA A 304 8.65 14.57 -29.80
CA ALA A 304 8.39 13.87 -28.54
C ALA A 304 7.00 14.19 -27.98
N TYR A 305 6.31 13.17 -27.51
CA TYR A 305 4.99 13.32 -26.89
C TYR A 305 4.98 12.68 -25.51
N SER A 306 4.40 13.37 -24.55
CA SER A 306 4.17 12.82 -23.22
C SER A 306 2.87 13.38 -22.65
N GLU A 307 1.90 12.48 -22.39
CA GLU A 307 0.64 12.86 -21.74
C GLU A 307 0.85 13.32 -20.29
N ALA A 308 1.99 12.95 -19.69
CA ALA A 308 2.29 13.26 -18.29
C ALA A 308 2.75 14.72 -18.07
N LEU A 309 3.19 15.43 -19.12
CA LEU A 309 3.69 16.80 -19.02
C LEU A 309 2.59 17.87 -19.00
N GLY A 310 1.32 17.49 -19.18
CA GLY A 310 0.18 18.42 -19.16
C GLY A 310 0.11 19.40 -20.34
N VAL A 311 1.21 19.62 -21.05
CA VAL A 311 1.30 20.41 -22.28
C VAL A 311 0.89 19.53 -23.47
N ARG A 312 -0.10 19.99 -24.24
CA ARG A 312 -0.52 19.31 -25.47
C ARG A 312 0.40 19.72 -26.62
N GLY A 313 0.91 18.75 -27.35
CA GLY A 313 1.69 18.96 -28.56
C GLY A 313 3.00 18.19 -28.58
N ALA A 314 3.70 18.32 -29.71
CA ALA A 314 5.05 17.81 -29.87
C ALA A 314 6.03 18.67 -29.07
N HIS A 315 6.87 18.03 -28.28
CA HIS A 315 8.00 18.63 -27.61
C HIS A 315 9.22 18.50 -28.52
N GLU A 316 10.02 19.56 -28.57
CA GLU A 316 11.33 19.54 -29.21
C GLU A 316 12.34 18.82 -28.31
N LEU A 317 13.24 18.07 -28.93
CA LEU A 317 14.27 17.29 -28.25
C LEU A 317 15.62 18.00 -28.37
N ILE A 318 16.17 18.45 -27.25
CA ILE A 318 17.47 19.14 -27.24
C ILE A 318 18.43 18.35 -26.36
N VAL A 319 19.49 17.83 -26.97
CA VAL A 319 20.54 17.13 -26.22
C VAL A 319 21.34 18.17 -25.44
N VAL A 320 21.46 17.96 -24.13
CA VAL A 320 22.24 18.84 -23.26
C VAL A 320 23.73 18.54 -23.43
N ASP A 321 24.50 19.58 -23.73
CA ASP A 321 25.96 19.52 -23.83
C ASP A 321 26.61 19.01 -22.53
N ASP A 322 27.49 18.01 -22.62
CA ASP A 322 28.07 17.30 -21.48
C ASP A 322 29.13 18.11 -20.73
N GLU A 323 29.71 19.13 -21.38
CA GLU A 323 30.65 20.06 -20.75
C GLU A 323 29.96 21.26 -20.05
N SER A 324 28.64 21.40 -20.21
CA SER A 324 27.89 22.56 -19.71
C SER A 324 27.71 22.58 -18.19
N GLU A 325 27.52 23.79 -17.62
CA GLU A 325 27.10 23.95 -16.22
C GLU A 325 25.75 23.30 -15.93
N LEU A 326 24.83 23.37 -16.88
CA LEU A 326 23.53 22.74 -16.81
C LEU A 326 23.66 21.21 -16.64
N HIS A 327 24.56 20.56 -17.39
CA HIS A 327 24.78 19.12 -17.25
C HIS A 327 25.23 18.73 -15.83
N ARG A 328 26.15 19.50 -15.24
CA ARG A 328 26.60 19.28 -13.85
C ARG A 328 25.45 19.43 -12.85
N LEU A 329 24.59 20.43 -13.04
CA LEU A 329 23.40 20.65 -12.21
C LEU A 329 22.39 19.49 -12.36
N LEU A 330 22.15 19.04 -13.58
CA LEU A 330 21.27 17.91 -13.87
C LEU A 330 21.79 16.61 -13.23
N MET A 331 23.10 16.36 -13.30
CA MET A 331 23.72 15.24 -12.61
C MET A 331 23.48 15.28 -11.09
N GLN A 332 23.60 16.46 -10.46
CA GLN A 332 23.33 16.61 -9.03
C GLN A 332 21.86 16.30 -8.71
N HIS A 333 20.91 16.93 -9.42
CA HIS A 333 19.49 16.69 -9.21
C HIS A 333 19.11 15.22 -9.46
N PHE A 334 19.75 14.59 -10.46
CA PHE A 334 19.53 13.18 -10.79
C PHE A 334 20.09 12.24 -9.71
N ALA A 335 21.29 12.53 -9.18
CA ALA A 335 21.88 11.78 -8.08
C ALA A 335 21.03 11.90 -6.81
N GLU A 336 20.55 13.10 -6.49
CA GLU A 336 19.64 13.33 -5.36
C GLU A 336 18.33 12.53 -5.53
N LYS A 337 17.75 12.53 -6.74
CA LYS A 337 16.47 11.89 -7.01
C LYS A 337 16.54 10.37 -7.07
N TYR A 338 17.62 9.81 -7.64
CA TYR A 338 17.69 8.39 -7.99
C TYR A 338 18.81 7.59 -7.30
N ASP A 339 19.73 8.22 -6.55
CA ASP A 339 20.98 7.57 -6.10
C ASP A 339 21.83 6.99 -7.24
N ALA A 340 21.74 7.60 -8.42
CA ALA A 340 22.38 7.11 -9.64
C ALA A 340 23.02 8.26 -10.40
N SER A 341 23.92 7.93 -11.32
CA SER A 341 24.43 8.89 -12.30
C SER A 341 23.80 8.61 -13.67
N ALA A 342 23.67 9.65 -14.49
CA ALA A 342 23.26 9.57 -15.88
C ALA A 342 24.33 10.26 -16.74
N ALA A 343 24.66 9.65 -17.87
CA ALA A 343 25.71 10.15 -18.78
C ALA A 343 25.19 11.18 -19.79
N ALA A 344 23.88 11.23 -20.02
CA ALA A 344 23.29 12.11 -21.02
C ALA A 344 21.87 12.51 -20.62
N PHE A 345 21.53 13.76 -20.95
CA PHE A 345 20.23 14.35 -20.69
C PHE A 345 19.68 14.96 -21.97
N VAL A 346 18.35 14.91 -22.10
CA VAL A 346 17.62 15.52 -23.20
C VAL A 346 16.54 16.41 -22.59
N GLU A 347 16.54 17.68 -22.96
CA GLU A 347 15.48 18.61 -22.62
C GLU A 347 14.24 18.30 -23.49
N LEU A 348 13.08 18.20 -22.85
CA LEU A 348 11.78 18.14 -23.52
C LEU A 348 11.19 19.54 -23.55
N ARG A 349 11.54 20.32 -24.58
CA ARG A 349 11.11 21.71 -24.68
C ARG A 349 9.66 21.76 -25.19
N PRO A 350 8.75 22.48 -24.52
CA PRO A 350 7.37 22.60 -25.00
C PRO A 350 7.32 23.27 -26.38
N PRO A 351 6.29 22.99 -27.20
CA PRO A 351 6.13 23.64 -28.48
C PRO A 351 6.05 25.15 -28.29
N VAL A 352 6.81 25.90 -29.08
CA VAL A 352 6.71 27.37 -29.11
C VAL A 352 5.31 27.70 -29.61
N LEU A 353 4.45 28.21 -28.72
CA LEU A 353 3.20 28.82 -29.10
C LEU A 353 3.54 30.07 -29.93
N VAL A 354 3.42 29.96 -31.25
CA VAL A 354 3.38 31.14 -32.11
C VAL A 354 2.05 31.83 -31.79
N THR A 355 2.08 32.81 -30.89
CA THR A 355 0.99 33.78 -30.77
C THR A 355 1.01 34.63 -32.03
N GLU A 356 0.05 34.40 -32.92
CA GLU A 356 -0.27 35.31 -34.03
C GLU A 356 -0.76 36.68 -33.53
#